data_AF-A0A8C6R9G4-F1
#
_entry.id   AF-A0A8C6R9G4-F1
#
_cell.length_a   1.000
_cell.length_b   1.000
_cell.length_c   1.000
_cell.angle_alpha   90.00
_cell.angle_beta   90.00
_cell.angle_gamma   90.00
#
_symmetry.space_group_name_H-M   'P 1'
#
loop_
_entity.id
_entity.type
_entity.pdbx_description
1 polymer ?
#
loop_
_entity_poly.entity_id
_entity_poly.type
_entity_poly.pdbx_seq_one_letter_code
_entity_poly.pdbx_strand_id
1 'polypeptide(L)'
;SPARTTREDKSGSFCSMDPMISDAIYFLVDRLECLGQSELASRLTLNCQNSYVEPHKIRNIPVTIMDVFDESALSTEAKEEMYKLYPNARRAHLKTGGNFPYLCRSAEIHLLQFHGTKYVAIGPSMVNADELEGQKGNLSISQEEQ
;
A
#
# COMPACT_ATOMS: atom_id res chain seq x y z
N SER A 1 -40.17 -26.55 -11.85
CA SER A 1 -39.53 -25.55 -12.73
C SER A 1 -38.51 -24.76 -11.93
N PRO A 2 -37.21 -24.85 -12.23
CA PRO A 2 -36.22 -23.95 -11.64
C PRO A 2 -36.02 -22.76 -12.57
N ALA A 3 -36.03 -21.53 -12.06
CA ALA A 3 -35.26 -20.44 -12.65
C ALA A 3 -35.38 -19.15 -11.83
N ARG A 4 -34.19 -18.60 -11.55
CA ARG A 4 -33.89 -17.17 -11.44
C ARG A 4 -34.07 -16.58 -10.05
N THR A 5 -33.22 -17.01 -9.13
CA THR A 5 -32.68 -16.10 -8.11
C THR A 5 -32.01 -14.94 -8.87
N THR A 6 -32.63 -13.77 -8.77
CA THR A 6 -32.12 -12.51 -9.23
C THR A 6 -30.77 -12.25 -8.56
N ARG A 7 -29.75 -11.99 -9.37
CA ARG A 7 -28.51 -11.34 -8.93
C ARG A 7 -28.90 -9.92 -8.51
N GLU A 8 -29.32 -9.77 -7.26
CA GLU A 8 -29.51 -8.45 -6.66
C GLU A 8 -28.14 -7.82 -6.42
N ASP A 9 -27.85 -6.82 -7.24
CA ASP A 9 -27.20 -5.56 -6.89
C ASP A 9 -26.22 -5.58 -5.69
N LYS A 10 -24.98 -6.00 -5.96
CA LYS A 10 -23.81 -5.56 -5.17
C LYS A 10 -23.22 -4.23 -5.69
N SER A 11 -24.03 -3.38 -6.32
CA SER A 11 -23.60 -2.05 -6.79
C SER A 11 -23.94 -0.93 -5.79
N GLY A 12 -24.67 -1.24 -4.71
CA GLY A 12 -25.42 -0.26 -3.94
C GLY A 12 -24.75 0.44 -2.74
N SER A 13 -23.42 0.59 -2.63
CA SER A 13 -22.85 1.28 -1.46
C SER A 13 -21.65 2.22 -1.69
N PHE A 14 -21.27 2.51 -2.93
CA PHE A 14 -20.13 3.43 -3.20
C PHE A 14 -20.50 4.72 -3.94
N CYS A 15 -21.76 4.91 -4.35
CA CYS A 15 -22.18 6.11 -5.10
C CYS A 15 -22.03 7.44 -4.32
N SER A 16 -21.90 7.40 -2.99
CA SER A 16 -21.64 8.58 -2.16
C SER A 16 -20.15 8.79 -1.82
N MET A 17 -19.27 7.94 -2.34
CA MET A 17 -17.83 7.99 -2.11
C MET A 17 -17.13 8.72 -3.26
N ASP A 18 -15.96 9.32 -2.99
CA ASP A 18 -15.11 9.92 -4.02
C ASP A 18 -14.83 8.91 -5.16
N PRO A 19 -15.01 9.28 -6.43
CA PRO A 19 -14.84 8.37 -7.56
C PRO A 19 -13.47 7.70 -7.60
N MET A 20 -12.40 8.41 -7.26
CA MET A 20 -11.04 7.87 -7.27
C MET A 20 -10.82 6.86 -6.14
N ILE A 21 -11.47 7.05 -4.99
CA ILE A 21 -11.44 6.08 -3.88
C ILE A 21 -12.20 4.82 -4.30
N SER A 22 -13.38 5.00 -4.90
CA SER A 22 -14.21 3.90 -5.41
C SER A 22 -13.46 3.07 -6.46
N ASP A 23 -12.84 3.73 -7.45
CA ASP A 23 -12.06 3.07 -8.50
C ASP A 23 -10.86 2.29 -7.92
N ALA A 24 -10.18 2.84 -6.92
CA ALA A 24 -9.11 2.15 -6.21
C ALA A 24 -9.60 0.88 -5.49
N ILE A 25 -10.80 0.93 -4.88
CA ILE A 25 -11.42 -0.24 -4.24
C ILE A 25 -11.79 -1.27 -5.31
N TYR A 26 -12.44 -0.87 -6.40
CA TYR A 26 -12.82 -1.79 -7.47
C TYR A 26 -11.60 -2.48 -8.08
N PHE A 27 -10.53 -1.72 -8.33
CA PHE A 27 -9.26 -2.28 -8.77
C PHE A 27 -8.72 -3.32 -7.79
N LEU A 28 -8.71 -3.02 -6.49
CA LEU A 28 -8.23 -3.97 -5.49
C LEU A 28 -9.07 -5.24 -5.38
N VAL A 29 -10.39 -5.12 -5.51
CA VAL A 29 -11.29 -6.27 -5.54
C VAL A 29 -10.99 -7.16 -6.76
N ASP A 30 -10.85 -6.57 -7.95
CA ASP A 30 -10.48 -7.30 -9.17
C ASP A 30 -9.12 -8.02 -9.03
N ARG A 31 -8.11 -7.32 -8.47
CA ARG A 31 -6.80 -7.94 -8.21
C ARG A 31 -6.87 -9.05 -7.18
N LEU A 32 -7.74 -8.95 -6.18
CA LEU A 32 -7.95 -9.99 -5.17
C LEU A 32 -8.59 -11.24 -5.78
N GLU A 33 -9.56 -11.07 -6.70
CA GLU A 33 -10.22 -12.17 -7.41
C GLU A 33 -9.26 -12.92 -8.34
N CYS A 34 -8.21 -12.26 -8.81
CA CYS A 34 -7.20 -12.85 -9.68
C CYS A 34 -6.08 -13.61 -8.94
N LEU A 35 -6.02 -13.61 -7.60
CA LEU A 35 -4.94 -14.26 -6.86
C LEU A 35 -5.06 -15.78 -6.85
N GLY A 36 -3.94 -16.46 -7.08
CA GLY A 36 -3.87 -17.92 -6.96
C GLY A 36 -4.03 -18.38 -5.51
N GLN A 37 -4.49 -19.62 -5.31
CA GLN A 37 -4.70 -20.19 -3.98
C GLN A 37 -3.42 -20.19 -3.12
N SER A 38 -2.26 -20.47 -3.71
CA SER A 38 -0.98 -20.42 -3.01
C SER A 38 -0.60 -19.01 -2.55
N GLU A 39 -0.79 -18.00 -3.40
CA GLU A 39 -0.49 -16.61 -3.08
C GLU A 39 -1.45 -16.08 -1.99
N LEU A 40 -2.74 -16.37 -2.13
CA LEU A 40 -3.75 -15.97 -1.16
C LEU A 40 -3.48 -16.63 0.21
N ALA A 41 -3.20 -17.94 0.24
CA ALA A 41 -2.86 -18.63 1.48
C ALA A 41 -1.61 -18.04 2.14
N SER A 42 -0.55 -17.77 1.36
CA SER A 42 0.67 -17.13 1.86
C SER A 42 0.41 -15.76 2.47
N ARG A 43 -0.36 -14.90 1.79
CA ARG A 43 -0.72 -13.56 2.30
C ARG A 43 -1.57 -13.65 3.56
N LEU A 44 -2.54 -14.54 3.63
CA LEU A 44 -3.36 -14.73 4.83
C LEU A 44 -2.52 -15.20 6.02
N THR A 45 -1.63 -16.17 5.81
CA THR A 45 -0.68 -16.61 6.83
C THR A 45 0.17 -15.45 7.35
N LEU A 46 0.73 -14.63 6.46
CA LEU A 46 1.54 -13.46 6.84
C LEU A 46 0.74 -12.42 7.62
N ASN A 47 -0.50 -12.11 7.22
CA ASN A 47 -1.36 -11.16 7.93
C ASN A 47 -1.74 -11.63 9.33
N CYS A 48 -1.83 -12.95 9.55
CA CYS A 48 -2.14 -13.53 10.86
C CYS A 48 -0.90 -13.81 11.72
N GLN A 49 0.31 -13.62 11.18
CA GLN A 49 1.53 -13.82 11.93
C GLN A 49 1.87 -12.57 12.74
N ASN A 50 1.86 -12.69 14.06
CA ASN A 50 2.30 -11.62 14.96
C ASN A 50 3.77 -11.29 14.69
N SER A 51 4.00 -10.16 14.02
CA SER A 51 5.32 -9.65 13.71
C SER A 51 5.44 -8.25 14.30
N TYR A 52 6.41 -8.06 15.19
CA TYR A 52 6.65 -6.77 15.81
C TYR A 52 7.92 -6.13 15.23
N VAL A 53 7.77 -4.92 14.71
CA VAL A 53 8.92 -4.09 14.33
C VAL A 53 9.44 -3.41 15.57
N GLU A 54 10.68 -3.71 15.94
CA GLU A 54 11.37 -3.04 17.04
C GLU A 54 11.87 -1.65 16.59
N PRO A 55 11.25 -0.54 17.03
CA PRO A 55 11.54 0.78 16.45
C PRO A 55 13.00 1.22 16.66
N HIS A 56 13.66 0.71 17.70
CA HIS A 56 15.06 1.00 17.98
C HIS A 56 16.02 0.45 16.91
N LYS A 57 15.67 -0.65 16.23
CA LYS A 57 16.49 -1.25 15.15
C LYS A 57 16.46 -0.42 13.87
N ILE A 58 15.40 0.38 13.68
CA ILE A 58 15.20 1.20 12.48
C ILE A 58 15.30 2.70 12.74
N ARG A 59 15.82 3.10 13.92
CA ARG A 59 15.97 4.51 14.30
C ARG A 59 16.77 5.34 13.29
N ASN A 60 17.75 4.73 12.61
CA ASN A 60 18.59 5.40 11.62
C ASN A 60 18.03 5.34 10.19
N ILE A 61 16.84 4.77 10.02
CA ILE A 61 16.14 4.73 8.74
C ILE A 61 15.15 5.91 8.72
N PRO A 62 15.18 6.76 7.69
CA PRO A 62 14.18 7.80 7.53
C PRO A 62 12.79 7.17 7.38
N VAL A 63 11.89 7.43 8.33
CA VAL A 63 10.49 6.97 8.28
C VAL A 63 9.61 8.13 7.86
N THR A 64 8.67 7.87 6.95
CA THR A 64 7.58 8.79 6.62
C THR A 64 6.27 8.09 6.88
N ILE A 65 5.43 8.70 7.72
CA ILE A 65 4.06 8.24 7.97
C ILE A 65 3.13 9.05 7.08
N MET A 66 2.42 8.34 6.22
CA MET A 66 1.35 8.90 5.40
C MET A 66 0.03 8.72 6.12
N ASP A 67 -0.69 9.83 6.36
CA ASP A 67 -1.98 9.81 7.05
C ASP A 67 -3.04 10.55 6.23
N VAL A 68 -4.25 10.02 6.25
CA VAL A 68 -5.44 10.59 5.62
C VAL A 68 -6.40 11.06 6.71
N PHE A 69 -7.03 12.21 6.48
CA PHE A 69 -7.95 12.80 7.45
C PHE A 69 -9.41 12.37 7.29
N ASP A 70 -9.74 11.60 6.26
CA ASP A 70 -11.07 11.03 6.05
C ASP A 70 -11.29 9.74 6.86
N GLU A 71 -12.49 9.15 6.75
CA GLU A 71 -12.77 7.87 7.37
C GLU A 71 -11.85 6.78 6.81
N SER A 72 -11.09 6.17 7.71
CA SER A 72 -10.16 5.07 7.40
C SER A 72 -10.46 3.87 8.29
N ALA A 73 -10.09 2.68 7.84
CA ALA A 73 -10.25 1.43 8.58
C ALA A 73 -9.41 1.38 9.87
N LEU A 74 -8.39 2.23 9.99
CA LEU A 74 -7.56 2.36 11.19
C LEU A 74 -8.20 3.35 12.17
N SER A 75 -8.29 2.92 13.43
CA SER A 75 -8.81 3.78 14.51
C SER A 75 -7.81 4.89 14.86
N THR A 76 -8.32 5.98 15.43
CA THR A 76 -7.50 7.11 15.88
C THR A 76 -6.45 6.68 16.90
N GLU A 77 -6.81 5.76 17.81
CA GLU A 77 -5.90 5.24 18.84
C GLU A 77 -4.71 4.51 18.22
N ALA A 78 -4.95 3.70 17.19
CA ALA A 78 -3.89 3.00 16.46
C ALA A 78 -2.94 3.98 15.76
N LYS A 79 -3.48 5.07 15.18
CA LYS A 79 -2.68 6.13 14.57
C LYS A 79 -1.82 6.85 15.61
N GLU A 80 -2.38 7.17 16.77
CA GLU A 80 -1.65 7.83 17.86
C GLU A 80 -0.51 6.98 18.42
N GLU A 81 -0.74 5.68 18.63
CA GLU A 81 0.32 4.76 19.05
C GLU A 81 1.44 4.66 18.01
N MET A 82 1.11 4.65 16.71
CA MET A 82 2.10 4.68 15.65
C MET A 82 2.97 5.95 15.70
N TYR A 83 2.37 7.11 15.98
CA TYR A 83 3.12 8.36 16.16
C TYR A 83 4.06 8.33 17.37
N LYS A 84 3.69 7.66 18.47
CA LYS A 84 4.55 7.49 19.65
C LYS A 84 5.75 6.57 19.36
N LEU A 85 5.55 5.51 18.58
CA LEU A 85 6.61 4.58 18.21
C LEU A 85 7.65 5.22 17.27
N TYR A 86 7.23 6.20 16.47
CA TYR A 86 8.08 6.88 15.49
C TYR A 86 8.07 8.41 15.65
N PRO A 87 8.62 8.94 16.76
CA PRO A 87 8.53 10.37 17.09
C PRO A 87 9.24 11.29 16.08
N ASN A 88 10.24 10.75 15.37
CA ASN A 88 11.04 11.50 14.38
C ASN A 88 10.59 11.25 12.93
N ALA A 89 9.48 10.53 12.72
CA ALA A 89 9.00 10.29 11.36
C ALA A 89 8.49 11.58 10.72
N ARG A 90 8.77 11.74 9.42
CA ARG A 90 8.13 12.78 8.61
C ARG A 90 6.65 12.45 8.49
N ARG A 91 5.79 13.45 8.47
CA ARG A 91 4.35 13.27 8.31
C ARG A 91 3.92 13.86 6.97
N ALA A 92 3.28 13.04 6.16
CA ALA A 92 2.67 13.45 4.90
C ALA A 92 1.16 13.29 5.05
N HIS A 93 0.47 14.43 5.18
CA HIS A 93 -0.98 14.44 5.39
C HIS A 93 -1.72 14.67 4.08
N LEU A 94 -2.72 13.84 3.84
CA LEU A 94 -3.63 13.96 2.71
C LEU A 94 -5.02 14.31 3.25
N LYS A 95 -5.70 15.24 2.58
CA LYS A 95 -7.06 15.63 2.97
C LYS A 95 -8.03 14.47 2.82
N THR A 96 -7.91 13.72 1.72
CA THR A 96 -8.73 12.55 1.40
C THR A 96 -7.88 11.52 0.65
N GLY A 97 -8.18 10.24 0.85
CA GLY A 97 -7.47 9.13 0.22
C GLY A 97 -7.98 7.75 0.60
N GLY A 98 -8.91 7.67 1.56
CA GLY A 98 -9.47 6.41 2.04
C GLY A 98 -8.40 5.43 2.53
N ASN A 99 -8.69 4.13 2.41
CA ASN A 99 -7.78 3.07 2.89
C ASN A 99 -6.55 2.84 2.01
N PHE A 100 -6.57 3.33 0.77
CA PHE A 100 -5.54 3.06 -0.24
C PHE A 100 -5.09 4.36 -0.91
N PRO A 101 -4.52 5.32 -0.13
CA PRO A 101 -4.19 6.64 -0.63
C PRO A 101 -3.25 6.61 -1.85
N TYR A 102 -2.31 5.68 -1.89
CA TYR A 102 -1.36 5.52 -2.99
C TYR A 102 -1.99 5.07 -4.31
N LEU A 103 -3.17 4.44 -4.29
CA LEU A 103 -3.90 4.07 -5.51
C LEU A 103 -4.81 5.23 -5.97
N CYS A 104 -5.58 5.79 -5.04
CA CYS A 104 -6.54 6.85 -5.33
C CYS A 104 -5.88 8.20 -5.65
N ARG A 105 -4.77 8.52 -4.99
CA ARG A 105 -3.99 9.76 -5.15
C ARG A 105 -2.62 9.49 -5.74
N SER A 106 -2.55 8.60 -6.74
CA SER A 106 -1.30 8.22 -7.41
C SER A 106 -0.57 9.40 -8.07
N ALA A 107 -1.28 10.44 -8.48
CA ALA A 107 -0.66 11.67 -8.99
C ALA A 107 0.11 12.47 -7.90
N GLU A 108 -0.30 12.34 -6.64
CA GLU A 108 0.33 13.01 -5.49
C GLU A 108 1.40 12.12 -4.83
N ILE A 109 1.36 10.80 -5.08
CA ILE A 109 2.17 9.81 -4.39
C ILE A 109 2.95 8.97 -5.40
N HIS A 110 4.27 9.16 -5.40
CA HIS A 110 5.19 8.35 -6.21
C HIS A 110 5.89 7.33 -5.32
N LEU A 111 5.54 6.05 -5.49
CA LEU A 111 6.21 4.94 -4.83
C LEU A 111 7.41 4.50 -5.68
N LEU A 112 8.61 4.64 -5.13
CA LEU A 112 9.85 4.20 -5.78
C LEU A 112 10.24 2.82 -5.26
N GLN A 113 10.60 1.92 -6.19
CA GLN A 113 11.24 0.67 -5.85
C GLN A 113 12.69 0.92 -5.43
N PHE A 114 13.07 0.37 -4.27
CA PHE A 114 14.40 0.54 -3.68
C PHE A 114 15.33 -0.65 -3.98
N HIS A 115 15.12 -1.38 -5.08
CA HIS A 115 15.99 -2.50 -5.48
C HIS A 115 17.45 -2.06 -5.57
N GLY A 116 18.37 -2.91 -5.12
CA GLY A 116 19.80 -2.61 -5.11
C GLY A 116 20.26 -1.56 -4.07
N THR A 117 19.35 -0.97 -3.30
CA THR A 117 19.71 -0.09 -2.18
C THR A 117 19.78 -0.88 -0.86
N LYS A 118 20.44 -0.30 0.14
CA LYS A 118 20.48 -0.86 1.51
C LYS A 118 19.11 -0.92 2.21
N TYR A 119 18.05 -0.39 1.58
CA TYR A 119 16.69 -0.33 2.11
C TYR A 119 15.75 -1.36 1.46
N VAL A 120 16.26 -2.21 0.55
CA VAL A 120 15.46 -3.25 -0.09
C VAL A 120 14.94 -4.26 0.94
N ALA A 121 13.64 -4.53 0.94
CA ALA A 121 13.02 -5.50 1.85
C ALA A 121 13.26 -6.96 1.41
N ILE A 122 13.58 -7.16 0.13
CA ILE A 122 13.75 -8.45 -0.51
C ILE A 122 15.24 -8.74 -0.69
N GLY A 123 15.68 -9.92 -0.28
CA GLY A 123 17.08 -10.34 -0.47
C GLY A 123 17.44 -10.48 -1.95
N PRO A 124 18.72 -10.29 -2.35
CA PRO A 124 19.15 -10.36 -3.75
C PRO A 124 18.77 -11.67 -4.45
N SER A 125 18.67 -12.77 -3.70
CA SER A 125 18.30 -14.10 -4.19
C SER A 125 16.81 -14.27 -4.50
N MET A 126 15.97 -13.31 -4.13
CA MET A 126 14.51 -13.36 -4.30
C MET A 126 14.00 -12.41 -5.38
N VAL A 127 14.89 -11.69 -6.06
CA VAL A 127 14.53 -10.78 -7.16
C VAL A 127 14.57 -11.58 -8.47
N ASN A 128 13.45 -11.60 -9.19
CA ASN A 128 13.38 -12.33 -10.47
C ASN A 128 14.04 -11.50 -11.59
N ALA A 129 14.65 -12.15 -12.58
CA ALA A 129 15.41 -11.45 -13.63
C ALA A 129 14.53 -10.47 -14.43
N ASP A 130 13.25 -10.81 -14.62
CA ASP A 130 12.26 -9.99 -15.35
C ASP A 130 11.91 -8.68 -14.62
N GLU A 131 11.96 -8.64 -13.28
CA GLU A 131 11.73 -7.42 -12.49
C GLU A 131 12.93 -6.45 -12.58
N LEU A 132 14.13 -6.96 -12.87
CA LEU A 132 15.37 -6.18 -12.95
C LEU A 132 15.49 -5.39 -14.27
N GLU A 133 14.83 -5.85 -15.35
CA GLU A 133 14.92 -5.25 -16.68
C GLU A 133 14.08 -3.96 -16.81
N GLY A 134 13.02 -3.80 -16.01
CA GLY A 134 12.12 -2.63 -16.07
C GLY A 134 12.74 -1.28 -15.67
N GLN A 135 13.93 -1.27 -15.06
CA GLN A 135 14.53 -0.06 -14.48
C GLN A 135 15.74 0.53 -15.23
N LYS A 136 16.24 -0.11 -16.30
CA LYS A 136 17.38 0.46 -17.07
C LYS A 136 17.03 1.74 -17.85
N GLY A 137 15.74 2.11 -17.94
CA GLY A 137 15.29 3.27 -18.71
C GLY A 137 15.25 4.62 -17.98
N ASN A 138 15.26 4.68 -16.65
CA ASN A 138 14.86 5.91 -15.92
C ASN A 138 15.84 6.41 -14.85
N LEU A 139 17.05 5.86 -14.73
CA LEU A 139 18.08 6.36 -13.79
C LEU A 139 19.12 7.23 -14.50
N SER A 140 18.65 8.34 -15.07
CA SER A 140 19.51 9.46 -15.48
C SER A 140 18.77 10.76 -15.19
N ILE A 141 18.80 11.18 -13.92
CA ILE A 141 18.40 12.48 -13.32
C ILE A 141 18.38 12.16 -11.80
N SER A 142 19.23 12.65 -10.90
CA SER A 142 20.12 13.81 -10.89
C SER A 142 21.37 13.47 -10.07
N GLN A 143 22.55 13.60 -10.67
CA GLN A 143 23.79 13.90 -9.97
C GLN A 143 24.36 15.16 -10.62
N GLU A 144 23.96 16.30 -10.08
CA GLU A 144 24.49 17.67 -10.22
C GLU A 144 23.54 18.49 -9.34
N GLU A 145 23.93 19.24 -8.31
CA GLU A 145 25.13 20.06 -8.13
C GLU A 145 25.68 19.98 -6.68
N GLN A 146 26.89 20.53 -6.56
CA GLN A 146 27.83 20.58 -5.43
C GLN A 146 27.35 21.29 -4.17
#